data_AF-A0A7S1WSN5-F1
#
_entry.id   AF-A0A7S1WSN5-F1
#
_cell.length_a   1.000
_cell.length_b   1.000
_cell.length_c   1.000
_cell.angle_alpha   90.00
_cell.angle_beta   90.00
_cell.angle_gamma   90.00
#
_symmetry.space_group_name_H-M   'P 1'
#
loop_
_entity.id
_entity.type
_entity.pdbx_description
1 polymer ?
#
loop_
_entity_poly.entity_id
_entity_poly.type
_entity_poly.pdbx_seq_one_letter_code
_entity_poly.pdbx_strand_id
1 'polypeptide(L)'
;RFQVEVSDPGTGRHFLQTWEDNMRVRGEPVVSELPRKQRHSVKVTFWPDLKLFGLRKLDANHVKLFKARAYDVVACTGKGVAIRFNGADLKLEDFDDYARSVLGSAIA
;
A
#
# COMPACT_ATOMS: atom_id res chain seq x y z
N ARG A 1 7.11 5.04 13.01
CA ARG A 1 6.53 6.24 12.36
C ARG A 1 5.42 5.79 11.41
N PHE A 2 4.30 6.51 11.36
CA PHE A 2 3.16 6.24 10.49
C PHE A 2 2.62 7.58 9.97
N GLN A 3 2.31 7.66 8.69
CA GLN A 3 1.92 8.90 8.02
C GLN A 3 0.72 8.65 7.11
N VAL A 4 -0.25 9.56 7.19
CA VAL A 4 -1.40 9.61 6.29
C VAL A 4 -1.38 10.95 5.58
N GLU A 5 -1.37 10.89 4.25
CA GLU A 5 -1.47 12.02 3.35
C GLU A 5 -2.79 11.94 2.58
N VAL A 6 -3.52 13.04 2.52
CA VAL A 6 -4.75 13.15 1.73
C VAL A 6 -4.66 14.37 0.84
N SER A 7 -4.87 14.16 -0.46
CA SER A 7 -5.01 15.24 -1.44
C SER A 7 -6.48 15.38 -1.81
N ASP A 8 -7.06 16.55 -1.56
CA ASP A 8 -8.45 16.84 -1.90
C ASP A 8 -8.55 18.07 -2.83
N PRO A 9 -8.59 17.85 -4.16
CA PRO A 9 -8.84 18.90 -5.14
C PRO A 9 -10.16 19.66 -4.95
N GLY A 10 -11.17 19.08 -4.29
CA GLY A 10 -12.46 19.74 -4.06
C GLY A 10 -12.35 20.93 -3.10
N THR A 11 -11.52 20.79 -2.07
CA THR A 11 -11.18 21.88 -1.15
C THR A 11 -9.90 22.62 -1.54
N GLY A 12 -9.11 22.09 -2.47
CA GLY A 12 -7.80 22.61 -2.84
C GLY A 12 -6.75 22.44 -1.73
N ARG A 13 -6.93 21.44 -0.84
CA ARG A 13 -6.08 21.24 0.33
C ARG A 13 -5.36 19.89 0.30
N HIS A 14 -4.16 19.89 0.88
CA HIS A 14 -3.40 18.69 1.22
C HIS A 14 -3.33 18.59 2.74
N PHE A 15 -3.54 17.38 3.25
CA PHE A 15 -3.48 17.05 4.68
C PHE A 15 -2.37 16.03 4.89
N LEU A 16 -1.52 16.24 5.89
CA LEU A 16 -0.52 15.30 6.37
C LEU A 16 -0.62 15.17 7.89
N GLN A 17 -0.81 13.95 8.36
CA GLN A 17 -0.77 13.62 9.80
C GLN A 17 0.27 12.54 10.04
N THR A 18 1.13 12.77 11.03
CA THR A 18 2.19 11.84 11.44
C THR A 18 1.94 11.32 12.85
N TRP A 19 2.23 10.03 13.05
CA TRP A 19 2.23 9.37 14.34
C TRP A 19 3.57 8.67 14.59
N GLU A 20 3.95 8.63 15.87
CA GLU A 20 5.18 8.03 16.36
C GLU A 20 4.90 7.16 17.60
N ASP A 21 5.93 6.43 18.06
CA ASP A 21 5.87 5.54 19.23
C ASP A 21 4.61 4.64 19.25
N ASN A 22 4.49 3.76 18.26
CA ASN A 22 3.35 2.85 18.10
C ASN A 22 1.98 3.57 18.17
N MET A 23 1.90 4.77 17.59
CA MET A 23 0.75 5.68 17.56
C MET A 23 0.38 6.35 18.90
N ARG A 24 1.19 6.21 19.96
CA ARG A 24 0.99 6.93 21.23
C ARG A 24 1.25 8.42 21.09
N VAL A 25 2.16 8.80 20.21
CA VAL A 25 2.44 10.20 19.89
C VAL A 25 1.73 10.55 18.60
N ARG A 26 0.70 11.39 18.69
CA ARG A 26 0.03 12.02 17.54
C ARG A 26 0.65 13.40 17.35
N GLY A 27 1.31 13.63 16.21
CA GLY A 27 1.81 14.97 15.87
C GLY A 27 0.68 15.96 15.58
N GLU A 28 0.99 17.23 15.37
CA GLU A 28 0.01 18.17 14.84
C GLU A 28 -0.20 17.92 13.33
N PRO A 29 -1.43 18.00 12.81
CA PRO A 29 -1.70 17.90 11.39
C PRO A 29 -1.11 19.11 10.65
N VAL A 30 -0.52 18.85 9.48
CA VAL A 30 -0.14 19.88 8.52
C VAL A 30 -1.20 19.95 7.45
N VAL A 31 -1.81 21.13 7.28
CA VAL A 31 -2.74 21.41 6.18
C VAL A 31 -2.12 22.48 5.30
N SER A 32 -1.95 22.18 4.01
CA SER A 32 -1.35 23.11 3.03
C SER A 32 -2.23 23.23 1.80
N GLU A 33 -1.95 24.23 0.97
CA GLU A 33 -2.55 24.31 -0.36
C GLU A 33 -2.14 23.10 -1.22
N LEU A 34 -3.09 22.56 -1.97
CA LEU A 34 -2.84 21.50 -2.95
C LEU A 34 -2.45 22.12 -4.29
N PRO A 35 -1.34 21.69 -4.90
CA PRO A 35 -0.98 22.14 -6.25
C PRO A 35 -2.10 21.90 -7.27
N ARG A 36 -2.23 22.81 -8.24
CA ARG A 36 -3.22 22.68 -9.32
C ARG A 36 -3.02 21.37 -10.09
N LYS A 37 -4.11 20.82 -10.61
CA LYS A 37 -4.17 19.59 -11.45
C LYS A 37 -3.82 18.28 -10.72
N GLN A 38 -3.81 18.27 -9.39
CA GLN A 38 -3.73 17.03 -8.62
C GLN A 38 -5.07 16.28 -8.62
N ARG A 39 -5.03 14.96 -8.40
CA ARG A 39 -6.22 14.10 -8.26
C ARG A 39 -6.50 13.81 -6.78
N HIS A 40 -7.74 13.41 -6.46
CA HIS A 40 -8.07 12.87 -5.15
C HIS A 40 -7.17 11.66 -4.88
N SER A 41 -6.46 11.66 -3.76
CA SER A 41 -5.60 10.54 -3.38
C SER A 41 -5.46 10.43 -1.88
N VAL A 42 -5.28 9.20 -1.41
CA VAL A 42 -4.87 8.88 -0.05
C VAL A 42 -3.59 8.08 -0.16
N LYS A 43 -2.56 8.49 0.57
CA LYS A 43 -1.27 7.81 0.63
C LYS A 43 -0.93 7.52 2.08
N VAL A 44 -0.68 6.25 2.36
CA VAL A 44 -0.24 5.79 3.68
C VAL A 44 1.22 5.38 3.59
N THR A 45 2.06 5.94 4.45
CA THR A 45 3.48 5.58 4.54
C THR A 45 3.78 5.18 5.98
N PHE A 46 4.38 4.00 6.18
CA PHE A 46 4.70 3.54 7.53
C PHE A 46 6.04 2.82 7.60
N TRP A 47 6.63 2.88 8.79
CA TRP A 47 7.86 2.19 9.15
C TRP A 47 7.53 1.25 10.30
N PRO A 48 7.41 -0.06 10.04
CA PRO A 48 7.06 -1.01 11.07
C PRO A 48 8.14 -1.05 12.14
N ASP A 49 7.72 -1.18 13.40
CA ASP A 49 8.63 -1.43 14.50
C ASP A 49 9.04 -2.90 14.49
N LEU A 50 10.09 -3.20 13.72
CA LEU A 50 10.57 -4.56 13.50
C LEU A 50 10.98 -5.27 14.79
N LYS A 51 11.38 -4.51 15.83
CA LYS A 51 11.80 -5.09 17.12
C LYS A 51 10.66 -5.81 17.82
N LEU A 52 9.43 -5.29 17.70
CA LEU A 52 8.24 -5.94 18.26
C LEU A 52 7.93 -7.28 17.59
N PHE A 53 8.42 -7.49 16.36
CA PHE A 53 8.30 -8.74 15.63
C PHE A 53 9.55 -9.63 15.75
N GLY A 54 10.53 -9.24 16.57
CA GLY A 54 11.81 -9.96 16.66
C GLY A 54 12.67 -9.88 15.39
N LEU A 55 12.38 -8.93 14.50
CA LEU A 55 13.03 -8.77 13.21
C LEU A 55 14.09 -7.67 13.25
N ARG A 56 15.19 -7.89 12.51
CA ARG A 56 16.21 -6.83 12.26
C ARG A 56 15.98 -6.09 10.95
N LYS A 57 15.42 -6.78 9.96
CA LYS A 57 15.13 -6.26 8.62
C LYS A 57 14.01 -7.06 7.97
N LEU A 58 13.36 -6.48 6.99
CA LEU A 58 12.52 -7.19 6.03
C LEU A 58 13.43 -7.80 4.97
N ASP A 59 13.50 -9.13 4.92
CA ASP A 59 14.32 -9.85 3.94
C ASP A 59 13.53 -10.17 2.65
N ALA A 60 14.18 -10.89 1.73
CA ALA A 60 13.60 -11.27 0.45
C ALA A 60 12.32 -12.12 0.58
N ASN A 61 12.17 -12.92 1.64
CA ASN A 61 10.96 -13.73 1.85
C ASN A 61 9.78 -12.85 2.28
N HIS A 62 10.03 -11.84 3.13
CA HIS A 62 9.00 -10.86 3.49
C HIS A 62 8.55 -10.06 2.25
N VAL A 63 9.48 -9.64 1.39
CA VAL A 63 9.16 -8.92 0.15
C VAL A 63 8.36 -9.80 -0.81
N LYS A 64 8.72 -11.08 -0.95
CA LYS A 64 7.95 -12.06 -1.74
C LYS A 64 6.52 -12.20 -1.20
N LEU A 65 6.35 -12.28 0.12
CA LEU A 65 5.04 -12.35 0.75
C LEU A 65 4.20 -11.09 0.47
N PHE A 66 4.78 -9.90 0.58
CA PHE A 66 4.05 -8.65 0.26
C PHE A 66 3.68 -8.56 -1.21
N LYS A 67 4.56 -9.02 -2.11
CA LYS A 67 4.23 -9.09 -3.54
C LYS A 67 3.09 -10.09 -3.81
N ALA A 68 3.09 -11.24 -3.14
CA ALA A 68 2.00 -12.20 -3.23
C ALA A 68 0.68 -11.56 -2.78
N ARG A 69 0.65 -10.92 -1.60
CA ARG A 69 -0.55 -10.17 -1.13
C ARG A 69 -0.98 -9.06 -2.10
N ALA A 70 -0.06 -8.41 -2.82
CA ALA A 70 -0.43 -7.44 -3.84
C ALA A 70 -1.13 -8.09 -5.05
N TYR A 71 -0.78 -9.32 -5.43
CA TYR A 71 -1.52 -10.10 -6.43
C TYR A 71 -2.89 -10.53 -5.92
N ASP A 72 -3.03 -10.89 -4.64
CA ASP A 72 -4.34 -11.16 -4.05
C ASP A 72 -5.27 -9.95 -4.22
N VAL A 73 -4.74 -8.73 -4.01
CA VAL A 73 -5.52 -7.49 -4.24
C VAL A 73 -5.91 -7.34 -5.70
N VAL A 74 -5.05 -7.71 -6.66
CA VAL A 74 -5.41 -7.71 -8.10
C VAL A 74 -6.56 -8.68 -8.36
N ALA A 75 -6.49 -9.88 -7.81
CA ALA A 75 -7.51 -10.91 -8.00
C ALA A 75 -8.85 -10.53 -7.35
N CYS A 76 -8.82 -9.87 -6.20
CA CYS A 76 -10.02 -9.45 -5.46
C CYS A 76 -10.59 -8.10 -5.90
N THR A 77 -9.85 -7.32 -6.70
CA THR A 77 -10.28 -6.01 -7.17
C THR A 77 -10.70 -6.09 -8.64
N GLY A 78 -11.84 -5.50 -8.99
CA GLY A 78 -12.34 -5.54 -10.37
C GLY A 78 -11.41 -4.91 -11.39
N LYS A 79 -11.62 -5.23 -12.68
CA LYS A 79 -10.78 -4.85 -13.84
C LYS A 79 -10.56 -3.33 -14.05
N GLY A 80 -11.28 -2.47 -13.33
CA GLY A 80 -11.17 -1.01 -13.42
C GLY A 80 -10.04 -0.39 -12.59
N VAL A 81 -9.31 -1.18 -11.79
CA VAL A 81 -8.27 -0.67 -10.88
C VAL A 81 -6.90 -1.22 -11.27
N ALA A 82 -5.99 -0.34 -11.66
CA ALA A 82 -4.60 -0.70 -11.91
C ALA A 82 -3.82 -0.75 -10.59
N ILE A 83 -3.17 -1.88 -10.31
CA ILE A 83 -2.39 -2.09 -9.09
C ILE A 83 -0.91 -2.19 -9.45
N ARG A 84 -0.08 -1.51 -8.68
CA ARG A 84 1.38 -1.46 -8.87
C ARG A 84 2.12 -1.90 -7.62
N PHE A 85 3.21 -2.63 -7.81
CA PHE A 85 4.13 -3.00 -6.76
C PHE A 85 5.54 -2.53 -7.14
N ASN A 86 6.16 -1.69 -6.29
CA ASN A 86 7.46 -1.05 -6.56
C ASN A 86 7.54 -0.37 -7.94
N GLY A 87 6.46 0.28 -8.37
CA GLY A 87 6.38 0.99 -9.65
C GLY A 87 6.04 0.12 -10.86
N ALA A 88 6.05 -1.21 -10.74
CA ALA A 88 5.66 -2.12 -11.82
C ALA A 88 4.17 -2.49 -11.74
N ASP A 89 3.48 -2.49 -12.87
CA ASP A 89 2.09 -2.96 -12.98
C ASP A 89 2.01 -4.46 -12.68
N LEU A 90 1.08 -4.84 -11.80
CA LEU A 90 0.70 -6.24 -11.60
C LEU A 90 -0.49 -6.56 -12.51
N LYS A 91 -0.37 -7.64 -13.29
CA LYS A 91 -1.39 -8.08 -14.22
C LYS A 91 -1.78 -9.52 -13.92
N LEU A 92 -3.07 -9.79 -14.00
CA LEU A 92 -3.70 -11.12 -14.03
C LEU A 92 -4.73 -11.08 -15.15
N GLU A 93 -4.82 -12.12 -15.97
CA GLU A 93 -5.80 -12.17 -17.06
C GLU A 93 -7.20 -12.49 -16.49
N ASP A 94 -7.26 -13.46 -15.58
CA ASP A 94 -8.44 -13.83 -14.82
C ASP A 94 -8.11 -14.37 -13.42
N PHE A 95 -9.15 -14.71 -12.66
CA PHE A 95 -8.99 -15.26 -11.32
C PHE A 95 -8.48 -16.72 -11.33
N ASP A 96 -8.70 -17.45 -12.42
CA ASP A 96 -8.24 -18.83 -12.55
C ASP A 96 -6.71 -18.89 -12.67
N ASP A 97 -6.10 -17.93 -13.38
CA ASP A 97 -4.65 -17.73 -13.43
C ASP A 97 -4.06 -17.42 -12.06
N TYR A 98 -4.75 -16.60 -11.27
CA TYR A 98 -4.36 -16.35 -9.89
C TYR A 98 -4.43 -17.62 -9.04
N ALA A 99 -5.54 -18.37 -9.12
CA ALA A 99 -5.70 -19.64 -8.40
C ALA A 99 -4.60 -20.64 -8.77
N ARG A 100 -4.27 -20.78 -10.06
CA ARG A 100 -3.14 -21.60 -10.55
C ARG A 100 -1.80 -21.13 -9.96
N SER A 101 -1.57 -19.81 -9.90
CA SER A 101 -0.32 -19.26 -9.35
C SER A 101 -0.13 -19.51 -7.85
N VAL A 102 -1.23 -19.60 -7.09
CA VAL A 102 -1.21 -19.79 -5.63
C VAL A 102 -1.22 -21.27 -5.25
N LEU A 103 -2.03 -22.09 -5.93
CA LEU A 103 -2.16 -23.53 -5.65
C LEU A 103 -1.01 -24.36 -6.22
N GLY A 104 -0.23 -23.78 -7.13
CA GLY A 104 0.85 -24.45 -7.84
C GLY A 104 0.34 -25.44 -8.90
N SER A 105 1.23 -25.85 -9.80
CA SER A 105 0.94 -26.80 -10.88
C SER A 105 0.68 -28.25 -10.41
N ALA A 106 0.42 -28.48 -9.13
CA ALA A 106 0.18 -29.80 -8.56
C ALA A 106 -1.30 -30.22 -8.57
N ILE A 107 -2.20 -29.39 -9.13
CA ILE A 107 -3.64 -29.66 -9.24
C ILE A 107 -4.14 -29.46 -10.68
N ALA A 108 -3.32 -29.82 -11.68
CA ALA A 108 -3.74 -29.90 -13.08
C ALA A 108 -3.53 -31.33 -13.59
#